data_AF-A0A7K8M6E9-F1
#
_entry.id   AF-A0A7K8M6E9-F1
#
_cell.length_a   1.000
_cell.length_b   1.000
_cell.length_c   1.000
_cell.angle_alpha   90.00
_cell.angle_beta   90.00
_cell.angle_gamma   90.00
#
_symmetry.space_group_name_H-M   'P 1'
#
loop_
_entity.id
_entity.type
_entity.pdbx_description
1 polymer ?
#
loop_
_entity_poly.entity_id
_entity_poly.type
_entity_poly.pdbx_seq_one_letter_code
_entity_poly.pdbx_strand_id
1 'polypeptide(L)'
;FSLGDARRPLHETAILVEDIVHTQLINLLQQAAEVSQMRGARVISAEDLLFLMRKDKKKLRRLLKYMFFRDYKSKIVKGIEEDDLLEDKFSSNNTNKRQKLAQDFLNSIDQTGELLAMFEDDEIDDVKQERMERAERQTRTMDSVQYAEFCESRQLSFSKKASKFRDWLDCSSMEIKPNAVAMEILAYLAYETVAQLVDLALLVKQDMAPKAGDPFSHAISATFIQYHNSTESTSVKTSLDSPENTPPPTPTPPASAGQPHLGKTPSGALGNGGIGQDSTKSKQRKRKKSTAACGMEAQSDAIQPSHIREAIRRYGHKIGPLSPFTVRNNRVIKSYIYN
;
A
#
# COMPACT_ATOMS: atom_id res chain seq x y z
N PHE A 1 5.86 6.50 -2.45
CA PHE A 1 6.70 6.61 -1.23
C PHE A 1 6.10 5.91 -0.02
N SER A 2 5.06 6.45 0.64
CA SER A 2 4.56 5.91 1.92
C SER A 2 3.96 4.49 1.89
N LEU A 3 3.67 3.99 0.69
CA LEU A 3 3.18 2.63 0.43
C LEU A 3 4.31 1.60 0.20
N GLY A 4 5.58 2.03 0.23
CA GLY A 4 6.75 1.15 0.08
C GLY A 4 7.56 1.33 -1.21
N ASP A 5 7.11 2.20 -2.12
CA ASP A 5 7.92 2.60 -3.29
C ASP A 5 9.00 3.63 -2.91
N ALA A 6 9.94 3.90 -3.81
CA ALA A 6 10.99 4.89 -3.66
C ALA A 6 10.45 6.29 -3.29
N ARG A 7 11.31 7.07 -2.63
CA ARG A 7 11.02 8.48 -2.25
C ARG A 7 10.64 9.33 -3.45
N ARG A 8 11.27 9.08 -4.61
CA ARG A 8 10.94 9.69 -5.89
C ARG A 8 10.51 8.58 -6.85
N PRO A 9 9.20 8.25 -6.91
CA PRO A 9 8.72 7.25 -7.85
C PRO A 9 8.95 7.73 -9.29
N LEU A 10 9.06 6.79 -10.22
CA LEU A 10 9.18 7.12 -11.64
C LEU A 10 7.89 7.77 -12.14
N HIS A 11 8.04 8.82 -12.95
CA HIS A 11 6.90 9.54 -13.50
C HIS A 11 6.03 8.65 -14.39
N GLU A 12 6.66 7.80 -15.21
CA GLU A 12 5.97 6.85 -16.09
C GLU A 12 5.13 5.84 -15.29
N THR A 13 5.68 5.31 -14.19
CA THR A 13 4.94 4.42 -13.28
C THR A 13 3.74 5.14 -12.68
N ALA A 14 3.92 6.41 -12.25
CA ALA A 14 2.83 7.20 -11.69
C ALA A 14 1.70 7.45 -12.69
N ILE A 15 2.03 7.77 -13.95
CA ILE A 15 1.03 7.95 -15.03
C ILE A 15 0.25 6.66 -15.27
N LEU A 16 0.96 5.52 -15.36
CA LEU A 16 0.29 4.23 -15.58
C LEU A 16 -0.66 3.90 -14.42
N VAL A 17 -0.22 4.08 -13.17
CA VAL A 17 -1.06 3.88 -11.98
C VAL A 17 -2.27 4.83 -11.99
N GLU A 18 -2.08 6.09 -12.37
CA GLU A 18 -3.16 7.07 -12.49
C GLU A 18 -4.23 6.59 -13.49
N ASP A 19 -3.84 6.16 -14.68
CA ASP A 19 -4.75 5.70 -15.73
C ASP A 19 -5.57 4.47 -15.30
N ILE A 20 -4.89 3.50 -14.67
CA ILE A 20 -5.55 2.29 -14.13
C ILE A 20 -6.58 2.67 -13.06
N VAL A 21 -6.20 3.53 -12.10
CA VAL A 21 -7.09 3.92 -11.00
C VAL A 21 -8.26 4.75 -11.51
N HIS A 22 -8.02 5.67 -12.45
CA HIS A 22 -9.05 6.46 -13.12
C HIS A 22 -10.08 5.54 -13.76
N THR A 23 -9.62 4.62 -14.60
CA THR A 23 -10.49 3.68 -15.32
C THR A 23 -11.30 2.80 -14.35
N GLN A 24 -10.69 2.31 -13.27
CA GLN A 24 -11.39 1.52 -12.25
C GLN A 24 -12.49 2.32 -11.55
N LEU A 25 -12.24 3.60 -11.24
CA LEU A 25 -13.22 4.46 -10.57
C LEU A 25 -14.34 4.92 -11.50
N ILE A 26 -14.06 5.24 -12.77
CA ILE A 26 -15.09 5.56 -13.76
C ILE A 26 -16.05 4.37 -13.94
N ASN A 27 -15.51 3.15 -14.06
CA ASN A 27 -16.33 1.94 -14.16
C ASN A 27 -17.20 1.72 -12.90
N LEU A 28 -16.64 1.95 -11.71
CA LEU A 28 -17.40 1.90 -10.47
C LEU A 28 -18.52 2.94 -10.44
N LEU A 29 -18.21 4.17 -10.87
CA LEU A 29 -19.13 5.30 -10.82
C LEU A 29 -20.31 5.12 -11.79
N GLN A 30 -20.04 4.57 -12.97
CA GLN A 30 -21.08 4.20 -13.95
C GLN A 30 -22.02 3.12 -13.39
N GLN A 31 -21.47 2.05 -12.80
CA GLN A 31 -22.29 1.00 -12.17
C GLN A 31 -23.08 1.55 -10.98
N ALA A 32 -22.51 2.48 -10.20
CA ALA A 32 -23.20 3.09 -9.08
C ALA A 32 -24.34 4.02 -9.53
N ALA A 33 -24.19 4.70 -10.67
CA ALA A 33 -25.26 5.45 -11.31
C ALA A 33 -26.42 4.54 -11.72
N GLU A 34 -26.12 3.39 -12.35
CA GLU A 34 -27.13 2.39 -12.73
C GLU A 34 -27.89 1.85 -11.51
N VAL A 35 -27.17 1.50 -10.43
CA VAL A 35 -27.79 1.06 -9.16
C VAL A 35 -28.68 2.16 -8.57
N SER A 36 -28.21 3.41 -8.54
CA SER A 36 -28.99 4.55 -8.04
C SER A 36 -30.27 4.77 -8.85
N GLN A 37 -30.15 4.67 -10.19
CA GLN A 37 -31.28 4.78 -11.11
C GLN A 37 -32.31 3.67 -10.89
N MET A 38 -31.87 2.42 -10.70
CA MET A 38 -32.76 1.28 -10.41
C MET A 38 -33.51 1.43 -9.08
N ARG A 39 -32.94 2.14 -8.10
CA ARG A 39 -33.61 2.51 -6.85
C ARG A 39 -34.59 3.69 -7.03
N GLY A 40 -34.59 4.36 -8.20
CA GLY A 40 -35.36 5.58 -8.44
C GLY A 40 -34.76 6.83 -7.78
N ALA A 41 -33.50 6.77 -7.35
CA ALA A 41 -32.78 7.91 -6.78
C ALA A 41 -32.12 8.75 -7.89
N ARG A 42 -31.93 10.05 -7.61
CA ARG A 42 -31.29 11.01 -8.53
C ARG A 42 -29.85 11.36 -8.15
N VAL A 43 -29.30 10.66 -7.15
CA VAL A 43 -27.99 10.94 -6.57
C VAL A 43 -27.36 9.61 -6.17
N ILE A 44 -26.08 9.42 -6.50
CA ILE A 44 -25.32 8.25 -6.04
C ILE A 44 -25.02 8.43 -4.55
N SER A 45 -25.52 7.50 -3.74
CA SER A 45 -25.39 7.48 -2.29
C SER A 45 -24.33 6.48 -1.84
N ALA A 46 -24.07 6.42 -0.53
CA ALA A 46 -23.18 5.42 0.04
C ALA A 46 -23.68 3.99 -0.22
N GLU A 47 -25.00 3.78 -0.13
CA GLU A 47 -25.65 2.49 -0.30
C GLU A 47 -25.36 1.88 -1.66
N ASP A 48 -25.32 2.70 -2.72
CA ASP A 48 -25.05 2.23 -4.09
C ASP A 48 -23.64 1.62 -4.20
N LEU A 49 -22.66 2.26 -3.55
CA LEU A 49 -21.28 1.77 -3.49
C LEU A 49 -21.14 0.55 -2.58
N LEU A 50 -21.80 0.56 -1.42
CA LEU A 50 -21.81 -0.58 -0.48
C LEU A 50 -22.45 -1.81 -1.14
N PHE A 51 -23.53 -1.62 -1.90
CA PHE A 51 -24.17 -2.68 -2.68
C PHE A 51 -23.19 -3.29 -3.68
N LEU A 52 -22.47 -2.47 -4.45
CA LEU A 52 -21.48 -2.98 -5.40
C LEU A 52 -20.34 -3.73 -4.70
N MET A 53 -19.92 -3.30 -3.51
CA MET A 53 -18.82 -3.94 -2.77
C MET A 53 -19.22 -5.20 -1.99
N ARG A 54 -20.53 -5.50 -1.84
CA ARG A 54 -21.05 -6.57 -0.96
C ARG A 54 -20.46 -7.97 -1.17
N LYS A 55 -19.93 -8.26 -2.37
CA LYS A 55 -19.33 -9.57 -2.69
C LYS A 55 -17.94 -9.77 -2.07
N ASP A 56 -17.20 -8.70 -1.79
CA ASP A 56 -15.90 -8.77 -1.11
C ASP A 56 -16.03 -8.23 0.31
N LYS A 57 -16.39 -9.15 1.21
CA LYS A 57 -16.63 -8.87 2.63
C LYS A 57 -15.39 -8.27 3.30
N LYS A 58 -14.20 -8.76 2.98
CA LYS A 58 -12.95 -8.24 3.58
C LYS A 58 -12.72 -6.77 3.18
N LYS A 59 -12.89 -6.43 1.89
CA LYS A 59 -12.78 -5.03 1.43
C LYS A 59 -13.90 -4.15 1.98
N LEU A 60 -15.13 -4.65 2.05
CA LEU A 60 -16.27 -3.92 2.60
C LEU A 60 -16.09 -3.63 4.10
N ARG A 61 -15.68 -4.63 4.91
CA ARG A 61 -15.35 -4.44 6.34
C ARG A 61 -14.27 -3.38 6.52
N ARG A 62 -13.21 -3.43 5.72
CA ARG A 62 -12.13 -2.44 5.74
C ARG A 62 -12.63 -1.03 5.42
N LEU A 63 -13.51 -0.87 4.42
CA LEU A 63 -14.14 0.42 4.10
C LEU A 63 -14.94 0.95 5.30
N LEU A 64 -15.78 0.12 5.92
CA LEU A 64 -16.60 0.53 7.07
C LEU A 64 -15.72 0.96 8.26
N LYS A 65 -14.67 0.17 8.57
CA LYS A 65 -13.66 0.54 9.59
C LYS A 65 -13.01 1.89 9.25
N TYR A 66 -12.62 2.12 8.00
CA TYR A 66 -12.05 3.41 7.57
C TYR A 66 -13.02 4.58 7.76
N MET A 67 -14.28 4.42 7.35
CA MET A 67 -15.31 5.46 7.47
C MET A 67 -15.52 5.84 8.94
N PHE A 68 -15.58 4.84 9.83
CA PHE A 68 -15.65 5.04 11.28
C PHE A 68 -14.44 5.82 11.81
N PHE A 69 -13.21 5.38 11.50
CA PHE A 69 -12.00 6.06 11.98
C PHE A 69 -11.86 7.48 11.45
N ARG A 70 -12.26 7.74 10.20
CA ARG A 70 -12.22 9.07 9.63
C ARG A 70 -13.20 10.00 10.34
N ASP A 71 -14.41 9.53 10.58
CA ASP A 71 -15.44 10.28 11.29
C ASP A 71 -15.03 10.52 12.75
N TYR A 72 -14.43 9.53 13.41
CA TYR A 72 -13.83 9.66 14.74
C TYR A 72 -12.70 10.70 14.75
N LYS A 73 -11.75 10.62 13.81
CA LYS A 73 -10.67 11.61 13.68
C LYS A 73 -11.22 13.01 13.47
N SER A 74 -12.25 13.18 12.63
CA SER A 74 -12.87 14.49 12.42
C SER A 74 -13.51 15.04 13.69
N LYS A 75 -14.04 14.19 14.58
CA LYS A 75 -14.56 14.63 15.87
C LYS A 75 -13.44 15.10 16.79
N ILE A 76 -12.36 14.33 16.91
CA ILE A 76 -11.24 14.68 17.79
C ILE A 76 -10.57 15.98 17.33
N VAL A 77 -10.32 16.14 16.03
CA VAL A 77 -9.69 17.37 15.50
C VAL A 77 -10.57 18.60 15.76
N LYS A 78 -11.89 18.51 15.51
CA LYS A 78 -12.82 19.62 15.78
C LYS A 78 -12.97 19.91 17.27
N GLY A 79 -12.97 18.87 18.11
CA GLY A 79 -13.07 19.02 19.56
C GLY A 79 -11.83 19.65 20.20
N ILE A 80 -10.65 19.49 19.60
CA ILE A 80 -9.41 20.17 20.04
C ILE A 80 -9.42 21.65 19.64
N GLU A 81 -10.06 22.01 18.52
CA GLU A 81 -10.18 23.41 18.07
C GLU A 81 -11.22 24.22 18.87
N GLU A 82 -12.16 23.55 19.56
CA GLU A 82 -13.25 24.17 20.33
C GLU A 82 -12.96 24.29 21.85
N ASP A 83 -11.78 23.86 22.34
CA ASP A 83 -11.39 23.89 23.77
C ASP A 83 -10.97 25.29 24.27
N ASP A 84 -11.64 26.34 23.82
CA ASP A 84 -11.57 27.66 24.45
C ASP A 84 -12.94 28.20 24.87
N LEU A 85 -14.08 27.72 24.35
CA LEU A 85 -15.39 28.25 24.74
C LEU A 85 -16.54 27.26 24.51
N LEU A 86 -17.16 26.86 25.64
CA LEU A 86 -18.54 26.39 25.83
C LEU A 86 -18.78 24.87 25.85
N GLU A 87 -18.81 24.35 27.08
CA GLU A 87 -19.71 23.27 27.50
C GLU A 87 -21.12 23.49 26.92
N ASP A 88 -21.69 22.42 26.36
CA ASP A 88 -23.14 22.21 26.11
C ASP A 88 -23.60 21.89 24.66
N LYS A 89 -22.76 21.25 23.82
CA LYS A 89 -23.25 20.49 22.62
C LYS A 89 -22.46 19.22 22.29
N PHE A 90 -22.30 18.30 23.24
CA PHE A 90 -21.78 16.94 22.96
C PHE A 90 -22.78 16.01 22.25
N SER A 91 -23.58 16.52 21.31
CA SER A 91 -24.52 15.75 20.50
C SER A 91 -24.24 15.87 19.00
N SER A 92 -22.99 15.68 18.59
CA SER A 92 -22.71 15.39 17.17
C SER A 92 -23.02 13.91 16.87
N ASN A 93 -24.32 13.60 16.82
CA ASN A 93 -24.88 12.27 16.54
C ASN A 93 -24.62 11.78 15.09
N ASN A 94 -24.10 12.62 14.19
CA ASN A 94 -24.10 12.34 12.76
C ASN A 94 -23.15 11.20 12.32
N THR A 95 -22.05 10.96 13.03
CA THR A 95 -21.14 9.84 12.68
C THR A 95 -21.77 8.49 13.00
N ASN A 96 -22.42 8.39 14.15
CA ASN A 96 -23.12 7.19 14.59
C ASN A 96 -24.35 6.95 13.70
N LYS A 97 -25.01 8.03 13.23
CA LYS A 97 -26.08 7.94 12.23
C LYS A 97 -25.59 7.35 10.91
N ARG A 98 -24.47 7.82 10.36
CA ARG A 98 -23.94 7.28 9.10
C ARG A 98 -23.55 5.81 9.20
N GLN A 99 -22.88 5.43 10.29
CA GLN A 99 -22.54 4.03 10.55
C GLN A 99 -23.79 3.18 10.68
N LYS A 100 -24.79 3.65 11.43
CA LYS A 100 -26.08 2.98 11.58
C LYS A 100 -26.82 2.83 10.26
N LEU A 101 -26.86 3.87 9.42
CA LEU A 101 -27.46 3.79 8.08
C LEU A 101 -26.77 2.75 7.19
N ALA A 102 -25.43 2.69 7.22
CA ALA A 102 -24.68 1.67 6.49
C ALA A 102 -24.97 0.25 7.02
N GLN A 103 -25.07 0.09 8.34
CA GLN A 103 -25.45 -1.16 8.98
C GLN A 103 -26.86 -1.59 8.59
N ASP A 104 -27.84 -0.72 8.77
CA ASP A 104 -29.25 -0.97 8.49
C ASP A 104 -29.44 -1.34 7.02
N PHE A 105 -28.75 -0.65 6.11
CA PHE A 105 -28.73 -1.00 4.69
C PHE A 105 -28.16 -2.39 4.44
N LEU A 106 -26.99 -2.70 4.99
CA LEU A 106 -26.35 -4.01 4.79
C LEU A 106 -27.22 -5.15 5.35
N ASN A 107 -27.84 -4.94 6.50
CA ASN A 107 -28.81 -5.87 7.08
C ASN A 107 -30.02 -6.08 6.15
N SER A 108 -30.50 -5.02 5.49
CA SER A 108 -31.66 -5.13 4.59
C SER A 108 -31.40 -5.93 3.31
N ILE A 109 -30.13 -6.03 2.88
CA ILE A 109 -29.72 -6.79 1.69
C ILE A 109 -29.06 -8.13 2.02
N ASP A 110 -28.92 -8.47 3.31
CA ASP A 110 -28.25 -9.69 3.76
C ASP A 110 -29.17 -10.91 3.64
N GLN A 111 -29.00 -11.65 2.55
CA GLN A 111 -29.76 -12.87 2.31
C GLN A 111 -29.13 -14.10 2.96
N THR A 112 -27.83 -14.07 3.25
CA THR A 112 -27.06 -15.23 3.72
C THR A 112 -26.71 -15.17 5.21
N GLY A 113 -26.92 -14.01 5.85
CA GLY A 113 -26.45 -13.73 7.22
C GLY A 113 -24.96 -13.40 7.28
N GLU A 114 -24.25 -13.47 6.15
CA GLU A 114 -22.81 -13.30 6.11
C GLU A 114 -22.39 -11.83 6.15
N LEU A 115 -23.25 -10.89 5.73
CA LEU A 115 -22.95 -9.46 5.84
C LEU A 115 -23.07 -9.00 7.29
N LEU A 116 -24.05 -9.52 8.03
CA LEU A 116 -24.23 -9.25 9.45
C LEU A 116 -23.08 -9.85 10.28
N ALA A 117 -22.70 -11.10 10.00
CA ALA A 117 -21.59 -11.77 10.68
C ALA A 117 -20.26 -10.99 10.57
N MET A 118 -20.09 -10.15 9.54
CA MET A 118 -18.90 -9.33 9.39
C MET A 118 -18.69 -8.29 10.50
N PHE A 119 -19.75 -7.91 11.20
CA PHE A 119 -19.71 -6.91 12.27
C PHE A 119 -19.41 -7.51 13.64
N GLU A 120 -19.68 -8.80 13.83
CA GLU A 120 -19.40 -9.54 15.07
C GLU A 120 -17.96 -10.07 15.10
N ASP A 121 -17.39 -10.29 13.92
CA ASP A 121 -16.07 -10.85 13.75
C ASP A 121 -14.97 -9.77 13.82
N ASP A 122 -14.25 -9.77 14.95
CA ASP A 122 -13.07 -8.93 15.22
C ASP A 122 -11.81 -9.37 14.46
N GLU A 123 -11.96 -10.07 13.32
CA GLU A 123 -10.86 -10.47 12.46
C GLU A 123 -9.94 -9.28 12.14
N ILE A 124 -8.63 -9.55 12.28
CA ILE A 124 -7.57 -8.62 11.93
C ILE A 124 -7.54 -8.46 10.42
N ASP A 125 -7.39 -7.22 9.96
CA ASP A 125 -7.23 -6.94 8.54
C ASP A 125 -5.77 -7.16 8.15
N ASP A 126 -5.44 -8.40 7.74
CA ASP A 126 -4.08 -8.81 7.37
C ASP A 126 -3.40 -7.86 6.38
N VAL A 127 -4.15 -7.34 5.39
CA VAL A 127 -3.60 -6.40 4.40
C VAL A 127 -3.19 -5.09 5.06
N LYS A 128 -3.96 -4.59 6.02
CA LYS A 128 -3.61 -3.37 6.76
C LYS A 128 -2.47 -3.61 7.75
N GLN A 129 -2.46 -4.78 8.39
CA GLN A 129 -1.37 -5.19 9.27
C GLN A 129 -0.05 -5.29 8.50
N GLU A 130 -0.01 -5.99 7.37
CA GLU A 130 1.19 -6.15 6.55
C GLU A 130 1.73 -4.80 6.06
N ARG A 131 0.84 -3.89 5.64
CA ARG A 131 1.21 -2.51 5.27
C ARG A 131 1.78 -1.73 6.44
N MET A 132 1.27 -1.95 7.65
CA MET A 132 1.77 -1.30 8.87
C MET A 132 3.15 -1.82 9.25
N GLU A 133 3.35 -3.13 9.23
CA GLU A 133 4.65 -3.77 9.47
C GLU A 133 5.69 -3.36 8.43
N ARG A 134 5.29 -3.22 7.16
CA ARG A 134 6.17 -2.72 6.10
C ARG A 134 6.57 -1.27 6.34
N ALA A 135 5.63 -0.41 6.72
CA ALA A 135 5.91 0.98 7.06
C ALA A 135 6.86 1.09 8.26
N GLU A 136 6.62 0.28 9.31
CA GLU A 136 7.48 0.23 10.49
C GLU A 136 8.92 -0.14 10.11
N ARG A 137 9.11 -1.23 9.34
CA ARG A 137 10.44 -1.64 8.85
C ARG A 137 11.13 -0.55 8.04
N GLN A 138 10.38 0.14 7.18
CA GLN A 138 10.91 1.23 6.37
C GLN A 138 11.40 2.39 7.25
N THR A 139 10.66 2.73 8.31
CA THR A 139 10.98 3.88 9.17
C THR A 139 12.18 3.67 10.09
N ARG A 140 12.59 2.42 10.38
CA ARG A 140 13.75 2.11 11.25
C ARG A 140 15.07 2.71 10.77
N THR A 141 15.19 2.95 9.46
CA THR A 141 16.42 3.43 8.81
C THR A 141 16.35 4.89 8.38
N MET A 142 15.23 5.56 8.65
CA MET A 142 15.03 6.94 8.22
C MET A 142 15.70 7.94 9.17
N ASP A 143 16.32 8.98 8.61
CA ASP A 143 16.67 10.17 9.38
C ASP A 143 15.43 11.04 9.67
N SER A 144 15.59 12.07 10.51
CA SER A 144 14.51 12.96 10.94
C SER A 144 13.78 13.64 9.75
N VAL A 145 14.52 14.06 8.72
CA VAL A 145 13.96 14.74 7.54
C VAL A 145 13.17 13.74 6.69
N GLN A 146 13.74 12.55 6.46
CA GLN A 146 13.09 11.47 5.73
C GLN A 146 11.82 11.00 6.42
N TYR A 147 11.85 10.87 7.76
CA TYR A 147 10.70 10.47 8.55
C TYR A 147 9.58 11.53 8.51
N ALA A 148 9.91 12.82 8.55
CA ALA A 148 8.93 13.90 8.42
C ALA A 148 8.22 13.86 7.05
N GLU A 149 8.97 13.70 5.96
CA GLU A 149 8.41 13.57 4.61
C GLU A 149 7.57 12.29 4.45
N PHE A 150 7.97 11.19 5.09
CA PHE A 150 7.23 9.94 5.11
C PHE A 150 5.88 10.10 5.84
N CYS A 151 5.89 10.79 6.99
CA CYS A 151 4.68 11.12 7.72
C CYS A 151 3.73 12.00 6.90
N GLU A 152 4.24 13.04 6.24
CA GLU A 152 3.44 13.89 5.34
C GLU A 152 2.82 13.04 4.22
N SER A 153 3.63 12.20 3.58
CA SER A 153 3.20 11.31 2.50
C SER A 153 2.13 10.29 2.94
N ARG A 154 2.18 9.79 4.18
CA ARG A 154 1.15 8.89 4.74
C ARG A 154 -0.19 9.56 4.98
N GLN A 155 -0.20 10.87 5.17
CA GLN A 155 -1.42 11.63 5.44
C GLN A 155 -2.10 12.15 4.16
N LEU A 156 -1.47 11.99 3.00
CA LEU A 156 -2.06 12.39 1.72
C LEU A 156 -3.23 11.48 1.33
N SER A 157 -4.27 12.10 0.80
CA SER A 157 -5.50 11.46 0.33
C SER A 157 -6.06 12.24 -0.86
N PHE A 158 -6.79 11.54 -1.73
CA PHE A 158 -7.55 12.15 -2.83
C PHE A 158 -8.58 13.18 -2.32
N SER A 159 -9.05 13.06 -1.08
CA SER A 159 -9.99 14.01 -0.47
C SER A 159 -9.37 15.39 -0.16
N LYS A 160 -8.04 15.52 -0.08
CA LYS A 160 -7.36 16.80 0.23
C LYS A 160 -7.62 17.87 -0.84
N LYS A 161 -7.87 17.47 -2.09
CA LYS A 161 -8.25 18.36 -3.21
C LYS A 161 -9.56 17.89 -3.84
N ALA A 162 -10.63 17.83 -3.04
CA ALA A 162 -11.92 17.26 -3.42
C ALA A 162 -12.50 17.79 -4.76
N SER A 163 -12.38 19.10 -5.03
CA SER A 163 -12.85 19.66 -6.31
C SER A 163 -12.06 19.12 -7.49
N LYS A 164 -10.72 19.10 -7.40
CA LYS A 164 -9.88 18.52 -8.47
C LYS A 164 -10.14 17.02 -8.66
N PHE A 165 -10.40 16.30 -7.59
CA PHE A 165 -10.74 14.88 -7.66
C PHE A 165 -12.09 14.65 -8.36
N ARG A 166 -13.08 15.51 -8.08
CA ARG A 166 -14.39 15.51 -8.76
C ARG A 166 -14.24 15.81 -10.25
N ASP A 167 -13.41 16.80 -10.60
CA ASP A 167 -13.16 17.18 -12.00
C ASP A 167 -12.39 16.09 -12.74
N TRP A 168 -11.41 15.46 -12.09
CA TRP A 168 -10.63 14.35 -12.64
C TRP A 168 -11.49 13.12 -12.95
N LEU A 169 -12.51 12.83 -12.13
CA LEU A 169 -13.51 11.81 -12.40
C LEU A 169 -14.61 12.24 -13.39
N ASP A 170 -14.56 13.49 -13.88
CA ASP A 170 -15.57 14.09 -14.76
C ASP A 170 -17.01 13.95 -14.22
N CYS A 171 -17.21 14.09 -12.90
CA CYS A 171 -18.55 13.94 -12.31
C CYS A 171 -19.55 15.01 -12.78
N SER A 172 -19.07 16.08 -13.44
CA SER A 172 -19.93 17.17 -13.93
C SER A 172 -20.74 16.77 -15.16
N SER A 173 -20.20 15.87 -16.00
CA SER A 173 -20.86 15.35 -17.21
C SER A 173 -21.91 14.27 -16.91
N MET A 174 -21.89 13.71 -15.70
CA MET A 174 -22.84 12.68 -15.29
C MET A 174 -24.25 13.23 -15.04
N GLU A 175 -25.25 12.45 -15.46
CA GLU A 175 -26.67 12.70 -15.15
C GLU A 175 -26.96 12.52 -13.65
N ILE A 176 -26.53 11.39 -13.07
CA ILE A 176 -26.69 11.07 -11.65
C ILE A 176 -25.35 11.28 -10.95
N LYS A 177 -25.28 12.29 -10.08
CA LYS A 177 -24.02 12.71 -9.45
C LYS A 177 -23.83 12.07 -8.07
N PRO A 178 -22.59 11.77 -7.65
CA PRO A 178 -22.30 11.33 -6.30
C PRO A 178 -22.46 12.44 -5.26
N ASN A 179 -23.06 12.10 -4.12
CA ASN A 179 -23.11 12.99 -2.97
C ASN A 179 -21.75 13.08 -2.25
N ALA A 180 -21.67 13.94 -1.23
CA ALA A 180 -20.44 14.15 -0.47
C ALA A 180 -19.89 12.85 0.15
N VAL A 181 -20.76 11.99 0.68
CA VAL A 181 -20.37 10.72 1.29
C VAL A 181 -19.89 9.70 0.24
N ALA A 182 -20.53 9.65 -0.93
CA ALA A 182 -20.09 8.82 -2.04
C ALA A 182 -18.71 9.28 -2.55
N MET A 183 -18.49 10.59 -2.69
CA MET A 183 -17.17 11.15 -3.05
C MET A 183 -16.08 10.82 -2.04
N GLU A 184 -16.43 10.83 -0.76
CA GLU A 184 -15.59 10.42 0.35
C GLU A 184 -15.18 8.94 0.28
N ILE A 185 -16.12 8.05 -0.10
CA ILE A 185 -15.84 6.63 -0.33
C ILE A 185 -14.97 6.46 -1.58
N LEU A 186 -15.28 7.14 -2.67
CA LEU A 186 -14.49 7.09 -3.92
C LEU A 186 -13.04 7.52 -3.69
N ALA A 187 -12.80 8.57 -2.90
CA ALA A 187 -11.44 9.02 -2.56
C ALA A 187 -10.66 7.94 -1.78
N TYR A 188 -11.34 7.21 -0.89
CA TYR A 188 -10.75 6.08 -0.19
C TYR A 188 -10.47 4.90 -1.12
N LEU A 189 -11.40 4.55 -2.00
CA LEU A 189 -11.23 3.45 -2.95
C LEU A 189 -10.12 3.75 -3.96
N ALA A 190 -9.94 5.02 -4.36
CA ALA A 190 -8.80 5.47 -5.15
C ALA A 190 -7.48 5.17 -4.42
N TYR A 191 -7.36 5.60 -3.16
CA TYR A 191 -6.19 5.32 -2.32
C TYR A 191 -5.93 3.83 -2.16
N GLU A 192 -6.96 3.03 -1.87
CA GLU A 192 -6.82 1.57 -1.71
C GLU A 192 -6.43 0.87 -3.01
N THR A 193 -6.91 1.35 -4.16
CA THR A 193 -6.54 0.80 -5.47
C THR A 193 -5.06 1.08 -5.76
N VAL A 194 -4.57 2.29 -5.49
CA VAL A 194 -3.14 2.62 -5.56
C VAL A 194 -2.33 1.72 -4.62
N ALA A 195 -2.76 1.59 -3.36
CA ALA A 195 -2.07 0.76 -2.37
C ALA A 195 -1.99 -0.71 -2.82
N GLN A 196 -3.07 -1.25 -3.36
CA GLN A 196 -3.09 -2.62 -3.87
C GLN A 196 -2.17 -2.80 -5.09
N LEU A 197 -2.15 -1.84 -6.03
CA LEU A 197 -1.23 -1.86 -7.16
C LEU A 197 0.24 -1.85 -6.70
N VAL A 198 0.56 -1.02 -5.72
CA VAL A 198 1.91 -0.94 -5.14
C VAL A 198 2.29 -2.23 -4.42
N ASP A 199 1.41 -2.80 -3.59
CA ASP A 199 1.68 -4.07 -2.90
C ASP A 199 2.01 -5.20 -3.90
N LEU A 200 1.20 -5.33 -4.95
CA LEU A 200 1.39 -6.36 -5.99
C LEU A 200 2.63 -6.10 -6.84
N ALA A 201 2.96 -4.84 -7.13
CA ALA A 201 4.16 -4.49 -7.88
C ALA A 201 5.44 -4.73 -7.07
N LEU A 202 5.41 -4.52 -5.75
CA LEU A 202 6.52 -4.88 -4.86
C LEU A 202 6.73 -6.40 -4.82
N LEU A 203 5.65 -7.18 -4.77
CA LEU A 203 5.71 -8.64 -4.87
C LEU A 203 6.35 -9.08 -6.20
N VAL A 204 5.89 -8.52 -7.33
CA VAL A 204 6.45 -8.82 -8.65
C VAL A 204 7.92 -8.39 -8.76
N LYS A 205 8.28 -7.22 -8.25
CA LYS A 205 9.67 -6.73 -8.22
C LYS A 205 10.57 -7.70 -7.47
N GLN A 206 10.10 -8.23 -6.33
CA GLN A 206 10.84 -9.22 -5.55
C GLN A 206 10.99 -10.54 -6.31
N ASP A 207 9.94 -11.01 -7.00
CA ASP A 207 9.99 -12.22 -7.82
C ASP A 207 10.93 -12.09 -9.03
N MET A 208 11.02 -10.89 -9.60
CA MET A 208 11.87 -10.58 -10.76
C MET A 208 13.32 -10.28 -10.40
N ALA A 209 13.61 -10.02 -9.12
CA ALA A 209 14.98 -9.82 -8.67
C ALA A 209 15.78 -11.12 -8.89
N PRO A 210 16.95 -11.06 -9.53
CA PRO A 210 17.77 -12.24 -9.75
C PRO A 210 18.13 -12.84 -8.39
N LYS A 211 17.60 -14.03 -8.08
CA LYS A 211 17.97 -14.77 -6.88
C LYS A 211 19.42 -15.19 -7.08
N ALA A 212 20.34 -14.58 -6.34
CA ALA A 212 21.71 -15.04 -6.23
C ALA A 212 21.71 -16.39 -5.49
N GLY A 213 21.35 -17.46 -6.19
CA GLY A 213 21.17 -18.79 -5.63
C GLY A 213 20.53 -19.74 -6.65
N ASP A 214 21.39 -20.59 -7.23
CA ASP A 214 21.12 -21.69 -8.17
C ASP A 214 20.39 -21.34 -9.49
N PRO A 215 21.10 -21.36 -10.64
CA PRO A 215 20.51 -21.25 -11.99
C PRO A 215 19.39 -22.26 -12.29
N PHE A 216 19.27 -23.34 -11.52
CA PHE A 216 18.25 -24.38 -11.69
C PHE A 216 17.03 -24.25 -10.78
N SER A 217 16.95 -23.22 -9.94
CA SER A 217 15.81 -23.02 -9.03
C SER A 217 14.45 -22.88 -9.76
N HIS A 218 14.45 -22.47 -11.02
CA HIS A 218 13.25 -22.40 -11.87
C HIS A 218 12.89 -23.73 -12.55
N ALA A 219 13.78 -24.72 -12.59
CA ALA A 219 13.61 -25.96 -13.33
C ALA A 219 12.75 -27.02 -12.59
N ILE A 220 12.45 -26.84 -11.30
CA ILE A 220 11.72 -27.85 -10.51
C ILE A 220 10.18 -27.76 -10.70
N SER A 221 9.66 -26.79 -11.47
CA SER A 221 8.20 -26.57 -11.62
C SER A 221 7.57 -27.22 -12.86
N ALA A 222 8.11 -28.33 -13.37
CA ALA A 222 7.49 -29.10 -14.45
C ALA A 222 7.15 -30.57 -14.10
N THR A 223 7.70 -31.12 -13.00
CA THR A 223 7.50 -32.56 -12.67
C THR A 223 6.75 -32.80 -11.36
N PHE A 224 6.50 -31.77 -10.53
CA PHE A 224 5.84 -31.96 -9.23
C PHE A 224 4.29 -31.91 -9.28
N ILE A 225 3.68 -31.52 -10.41
CA ILE A 225 2.20 -31.39 -10.51
C ILE A 225 1.53 -32.68 -11.03
N GLN A 226 2.28 -33.72 -11.39
CA GLN A 226 1.69 -34.88 -12.08
C GLN A 226 1.29 -36.07 -11.19
N TYR A 227 1.48 -36.01 -9.87
CA TYR A 227 0.92 -37.01 -8.95
C TYR A 227 0.52 -36.37 -7.62
N HIS A 228 -0.69 -35.83 -7.54
CA HIS A 228 -1.57 -36.02 -6.38
C HIS A 228 -2.96 -35.46 -6.71
N ASN A 229 -3.75 -36.25 -7.43
CA ASN A 229 -5.21 -36.13 -7.42
C ASN A 229 -5.80 -37.53 -7.63
N SER A 230 -5.90 -38.30 -6.55
CA SER A 230 -7.07 -39.14 -6.20
C SER A 230 -6.79 -40.09 -5.02
N THR A 231 -7.70 -40.04 -4.04
CA THR A 231 -8.22 -41.12 -3.15
C THR A 231 -7.39 -41.69 -1.99
N GLU A 232 -7.87 -41.36 -0.78
CA GLU A 232 -8.11 -42.19 0.42
C GLU A 232 -7.31 -43.49 0.67
N SER A 233 -6.69 -43.53 1.86
CA SER A 233 -6.94 -44.49 2.96
C SER A 233 -5.68 -45.09 3.63
N THR A 234 -5.70 -45.03 4.97
CA THR A 234 -5.15 -45.99 5.95
C THR A 234 -3.64 -46.00 6.29
N SER A 235 -3.36 -45.59 7.54
CA SER A 235 -2.47 -46.19 8.57
C SER A 235 -1.39 -47.18 8.12
N VAL A 236 -0.12 -47.00 8.49
CA VAL A 236 0.53 -47.60 9.70
C VAL A 236 1.85 -46.85 10.04
N LYS A 237 2.09 -46.65 11.34
CA LYS A 237 3.41 -46.39 11.97
C LYS A 237 4.48 -47.41 11.54
N THR A 238 5.72 -46.99 11.41
CA THR A 238 6.86 -47.58 12.15
C THR A 238 8.04 -46.61 12.24
N SER A 239 8.52 -46.49 13.47
CA SER A 239 9.76 -45.86 13.96
C SER A 239 10.98 -46.79 13.80
N LEU A 240 12.16 -46.25 14.12
CA LEU A 240 13.50 -46.87 14.31
C LEU A 240 14.44 -46.70 13.10
N ASP A 241 15.72 -46.35 13.20
CA ASP A 241 16.63 -46.08 14.34
C ASP A 241 17.85 -45.33 13.79
N SER A 242 18.52 -44.55 14.63
CA SER A 242 19.93 -44.12 14.45
C SER A 242 20.76 -45.00 15.38
N PRO A 243 22.06 -45.29 15.13
CA PRO A 243 23.07 -44.34 15.63
C PRO A 243 24.43 -44.28 14.90
N GLU A 244 25.01 -43.08 14.98
CA GLU A 244 26.38 -42.75 15.43
C GLU A 244 27.55 -43.72 15.16
N ASN A 245 28.60 -43.21 14.50
CA ASN A 245 29.96 -43.71 14.69
C ASN A 245 31.00 -42.57 14.55
N THR A 246 31.48 -42.09 15.69
CA THR A 246 32.81 -41.48 15.85
C THR A 246 33.49 -42.17 17.03
N PRO A 247 34.79 -42.49 16.94
CA PRO A 247 35.66 -42.23 18.11
C PRO A 247 37.09 -41.71 17.76
N PRO A 248 37.90 -41.30 18.77
CA PRO A 248 38.93 -40.23 18.71
C PRO A 248 40.38 -40.74 19.09
N PRO A 249 41.27 -40.04 19.85
CA PRO A 249 42.17 -38.88 19.55
C PRO A 249 43.68 -39.05 19.94
N THR A 250 44.44 -37.92 19.93
CA THR A 250 45.69 -37.52 20.70
C THR A 250 47.09 -37.87 20.13
N PRO A 251 48.27 -37.29 20.55
CA PRO A 251 48.60 -36.11 21.42
C PRO A 251 49.82 -35.17 21.05
N THR A 252 49.70 -33.85 21.33
CA THR A 252 50.62 -32.89 22.08
C THR A 252 52.12 -32.58 21.65
N PRO A 253 52.93 -31.69 22.32
CA PRO A 253 53.24 -30.24 22.07
C PRO A 253 54.80 -29.91 22.21
N PRO A 254 55.37 -28.82 22.82
CA PRO A 254 54.94 -27.44 23.22
C PRO A 254 55.95 -26.24 22.99
N ALA A 255 55.53 -25.04 23.45
CA ALA A 255 56.28 -23.93 24.11
C ALA A 255 57.05 -22.89 23.23
N SER A 256 57.18 -21.58 23.51
CA SER A 256 56.89 -20.74 24.71
C SER A 256 56.90 -19.21 24.44
N ALA A 257 56.09 -18.49 25.24
CA ALA A 257 56.24 -17.18 25.92
C ALA A 257 56.93 -15.93 25.31
N GLY A 258 56.27 -14.76 25.48
CA GLY A 258 56.93 -13.44 25.58
C GLY A 258 56.05 -12.19 25.30
N GLN A 259 55.62 -11.47 26.36
CA GLN A 259 55.09 -10.08 26.35
C GLN A 259 56.26 -9.08 26.66
N PRO A 260 56.09 -7.75 26.88
CA PRO A 260 55.41 -6.67 26.10
C PRO A 260 56.23 -5.33 26.04
N HIS A 261 55.94 -4.37 25.14
CA HIS A 261 56.23 -2.90 25.32
C HIS A 261 55.56 -2.07 24.17
N LEU A 262 54.70 -1.04 24.34
CA LEU A 262 54.77 0.34 24.89
C LEU A 262 55.27 1.45 23.92
N GLY A 263 54.43 2.48 23.68
CA GLY A 263 54.74 3.82 23.11
C GLY A 263 53.76 4.28 22.01
N LYS A 264 52.73 5.14 22.23
CA LYS A 264 52.70 6.64 22.33
C LYS A 264 53.40 7.33 21.14
N THR A 265 52.92 8.33 20.38
CA THR A 265 51.83 9.36 20.34
C THR A 265 51.98 10.10 18.95
N PRO A 266 51.43 11.30 18.66
CA PRO A 266 50.09 11.58 18.13
C PRO A 266 50.07 12.40 16.80
N SER A 267 48.86 12.69 16.31
CA SER A 267 48.52 13.69 15.29
C SER A 267 49.00 15.11 15.62
N GLY A 268 49.32 15.89 14.59
CA GLY A 268 49.50 17.34 14.65
C GLY A 268 48.88 18.01 13.43
N ALA A 269 47.78 18.74 13.65
CA ALA A 269 47.25 19.74 12.74
C ALA A 269 47.61 21.12 13.31
N LEU A 270 48.00 22.07 12.44
CA LEU A 270 47.63 23.50 12.47
C LEU A 270 48.55 24.31 11.53
N GLY A 271 47.95 25.17 10.72
CA GLY A 271 48.61 26.11 9.84
C GLY A 271 47.60 27.07 9.23
N ASN A 272 47.02 27.94 10.07
CA ASN A 272 46.13 29.02 9.68
C ASN A 272 46.94 30.18 9.05
N GLY A 273 46.44 30.73 7.96
CA GLY A 273 46.91 32.00 7.41
C GLY A 273 45.83 32.66 6.55
N GLY A 274 45.60 33.96 6.77
CA GLY A 274 44.86 34.83 5.84
C GLY A 274 43.65 35.54 6.43
N ILE A 275 43.89 36.66 7.10
CA ILE A 275 42.87 37.71 7.35
C ILE A 275 42.76 38.57 6.10
N GLY A 276 41.54 38.76 5.61
CA GLY A 276 41.21 39.71 4.55
C GLY A 276 39.71 39.94 4.54
N GLN A 277 39.26 40.96 5.27
CA GLN A 277 37.92 41.53 5.12
C GLN A 277 37.97 42.51 3.95
N ASP A 278 37.06 42.36 2.99
CA ASP A 278 36.44 43.53 2.40
C ASP A 278 35.03 43.27 1.89
N SER A 279 34.26 44.34 1.87
CA SER A 279 32.81 44.40 1.84
C SER A 279 32.21 44.49 0.42
N THR A 280 30.91 44.14 0.32
CA THR A 280 29.84 44.76 -0.51
C THR A 280 28.97 43.81 -1.36
N LYS A 281 27.70 44.23 -1.45
CA LYS A 281 26.48 43.57 -1.95
C LYS A 281 26.51 43.26 -3.46
N SER A 282 25.82 42.20 -3.89
CA SER A 282 24.85 42.28 -5.02
C SER A 282 24.02 41.00 -5.18
N LYS A 283 22.72 41.19 -5.46
CA LYS A 283 21.77 40.16 -5.90
C LYS A 283 22.10 39.73 -7.33
N GLN A 284 22.23 38.43 -7.60
CA GLN A 284 21.99 37.88 -8.94
C GLN A 284 21.25 36.53 -8.86
N ARG A 285 20.04 36.51 -9.44
CA ARG A 285 19.32 35.29 -9.81
C ARG A 285 20.17 34.56 -10.85
N LYS A 286 20.64 33.34 -10.56
CA LYS A 286 21.25 32.45 -11.55
C LYS A 286 20.55 31.10 -11.54
N ARG A 287 19.73 30.90 -12.57
CA ARG A 287 19.08 29.66 -12.98
C ARG A 287 20.14 28.55 -13.05
N LYS A 288 20.12 27.58 -12.14
CA LYS A 288 21.07 26.46 -12.15
C LYS A 288 20.55 25.39 -13.11
N LYS A 289 21.23 25.32 -14.25
CA LYS A 289 21.13 24.34 -15.32
C LYS A 289 21.29 22.93 -14.76
N SER A 290 20.37 22.04 -15.12
CA SER A 290 20.44 20.61 -14.83
C SER A 290 21.70 20.02 -15.47
N THR A 291 22.55 19.42 -14.66
CA THR A 291 23.62 18.53 -15.13
C THR A 291 23.10 17.11 -14.95
N ALA A 292 22.72 16.49 -16.06
CA ALA A 292 22.51 15.05 -16.12
C ALA A 292 23.87 14.38 -15.89
N ALA A 293 24.03 13.72 -14.74
CA ALA A 293 25.08 12.74 -14.56
C ALA A 293 24.52 11.40 -15.05
N CYS A 294 24.83 11.06 -16.28
CA CYS A 294 24.75 9.70 -16.79
C CYS A 294 25.84 8.89 -16.06
N GLY A 295 25.47 8.33 -14.91
CA GLY A 295 26.21 7.28 -14.22
C GLY A 295 25.41 5.99 -14.42
N MET A 296 26.11 4.93 -14.81
CA MET A 296 25.57 3.58 -15.05
C MET A 296 24.48 3.24 -14.03
N GLU A 297 23.26 3.05 -14.51
CA GLU A 297 22.06 2.90 -13.68
C GLU A 297 22.21 1.71 -12.74
N ALA A 298 22.52 1.98 -11.47
CA ALA A 298 22.06 1.12 -10.40
C ALA A 298 20.55 0.98 -10.61
N GLN A 299 20.05 -0.26 -10.80
CA GLN A 299 18.63 -0.53 -10.92
C GLN A 299 17.89 0.34 -9.91
N SER A 300 17.13 1.33 -10.40
CA SER A 300 16.43 2.25 -9.52
C SER A 300 15.55 1.43 -8.60
N ASP A 301 15.69 1.62 -7.29
CA ASP A 301 14.84 0.95 -6.29
C ASP A 301 13.35 1.34 -6.45
N ALA A 302 13.03 2.27 -7.34
CA ALA A 302 11.66 2.59 -7.72
C ALA A 302 10.95 1.43 -8.44
N ILE A 303 9.65 1.34 -8.22
CA ILE A 303 8.76 0.45 -8.99
C ILE A 303 8.78 0.88 -10.45
N GLN A 304 9.15 -0.06 -11.33
CA GLN A 304 9.14 0.11 -12.77
C GLN A 304 7.74 -0.11 -13.36
N PRO A 305 7.40 0.50 -14.51
CA PRO A 305 6.14 0.24 -15.20
C PRO A 305 5.94 -1.24 -15.55
N SER A 306 7.03 -1.99 -15.81
CA SER A 306 6.99 -3.43 -16.05
C SER A 306 6.44 -4.22 -14.86
N HIS A 307 6.77 -3.82 -13.61
CA HIS A 307 6.23 -4.47 -12.42
C HIS A 307 4.72 -4.26 -12.30
N ILE A 308 4.21 -3.07 -12.66
CA ILE A 308 2.77 -2.76 -12.67
C ILE A 308 2.05 -3.58 -13.75
N ARG A 309 2.59 -3.62 -14.98
CA ARG A 309 2.00 -4.40 -16.08
C ARG A 309 1.94 -5.89 -15.74
N GLU A 310 3.02 -6.41 -15.16
CA GLU A 310 3.07 -7.81 -14.74
C GLU A 310 2.15 -8.09 -13.54
N ALA A 311 2.02 -7.16 -12.58
CA ALA A 311 1.06 -7.27 -11.49
C ALA A 311 -0.38 -7.33 -12.02
N ILE A 312 -0.72 -6.52 -13.02
CA ILE A 312 -2.02 -6.59 -13.71
C ILE A 312 -2.19 -7.91 -14.44
N ARG A 313 -1.15 -8.38 -15.16
CA ARG A 313 -1.20 -9.66 -15.87
C ARG A 313 -1.48 -10.83 -14.93
N ARG A 314 -0.82 -10.89 -13.77
CA ARG A 314 -0.97 -11.97 -12.78
C ARG A 314 -2.24 -11.83 -11.93
N TYR A 315 -2.56 -10.61 -11.50
CA TYR A 315 -3.50 -10.36 -10.41
C TYR A 315 -4.63 -9.39 -10.76
N GLY A 316 -4.76 -8.94 -12.02
CA GLY A 316 -5.74 -7.91 -12.42
C GLY A 316 -7.18 -8.20 -12.01
N HIS A 317 -7.58 -9.46 -11.97
CA HIS A 317 -8.90 -9.92 -11.49
C HIS A 317 -9.14 -9.69 -9.99
N LYS A 318 -8.12 -9.35 -9.20
CA LYS A 318 -8.21 -9.04 -7.76
C LYS A 318 -8.12 -7.54 -7.47
N ILE A 319 -7.78 -6.72 -8.47
CA ILE A 319 -7.48 -5.29 -8.31
C ILE A 319 -8.76 -4.46 -8.33
N GLY A 320 -8.82 -3.48 -7.43
CA GLY A 320 -9.86 -2.46 -7.42
C GLY A 320 -11.14 -2.88 -6.67
N PRO A 321 -12.11 -1.96 -6.59
CA PRO A 321 -13.34 -2.15 -5.80
C PRO A 321 -14.32 -3.14 -6.42
N LEU A 322 -14.28 -3.33 -7.74
CA LEU A 322 -15.16 -4.23 -8.49
C LEU A 322 -14.50 -5.57 -8.85
N SER A 323 -13.38 -5.92 -8.20
CA SER A 323 -12.66 -7.17 -8.48
C SER A 323 -13.54 -8.43 -8.51
N PRO A 324 -14.56 -8.61 -7.64
CA PRO A 324 -15.42 -9.80 -7.70
C PRO A 324 -16.26 -9.91 -8.99
N PHE A 325 -16.41 -8.82 -9.73
CA PHE A 325 -17.17 -8.75 -10.99
C PHE A 325 -16.27 -8.71 -12.22
N THR A 326 -14.94 -8.68 -12.02
CA THR A 326 -14.00 -8.51 -13.12
C THR A 326 -13.72 -9.85 -13.78
N VAL A 327 -14.23 -10.04 -15.02
CA VAL A 327 -13.96 -11.24 -15.81
C VAL A 327 -12.50 -11.25 -16.25
N ARG A 328 -11.84 -12.43 -16.20
CA ARG A 328 -10.42 -12.67 -16.57
C ARG A 328 -10.01 -12.17 -17.97
N ASN A 329 -10.99 -11.86 -18.83
CA ASN A 329 -10.84 -11.44 -20.23
C ASN A 329 -11.27 -9.97 -20.50
N ASN A 330 -11.19 -9.08 -19.51
CA ASN A 330 -11.50 -7.67 -19.71
C ASN A 330 -10.55 -7.02 -20.74
N ARG A 331 -11.09 -6.47 -21.84
CA ARG A 331 -10.32 -5.81 -22.92
C ARG A 331 -9.47 -4.65 -22.40
N VAL A 332 -9.95 -3.94 -21.39
CA VAL A 332 -9.24 -2.84 -20.72
C VAL A 332 -8.03 -3.35 -19.93
N ILE A 333 -8.14 -4.53 -19.31
CA ILE A 333 -6.99 -5.15 -18.62
C ILE A 333 -5.93 -5.59 -19.65
N LYS A 334 -6.36 -6.07 -20.82
CA LYS A 334 -5.43 -6.45 -21.90
C LYS A 334 -4.67 -5.26 -22.47
N SER A 335 -5.29 -4.09 -22.62
CA SER A 335 -4.57 -2.92 -23.12
C SER A 335 -3.42 -2.49 -22.22
N TYR A 336 -3.54 -2.65 -20.90
CA TYR A 336 -2.43 -2.38 -19.97
C TYR A 336 -1.29 -3.41 -20.03
N ILE A 337 -1.55 -4.61 -20.54
CA ILE A 337 -0.55 -5.70 -20.61
C ILE A 337 0.28 -5.59 -21.89
N TYR A 338 -0.37 -5.21 -23.00
CA TYR A 338 0.22 -5.32 -24.34
C TYR A 338 0.62 -3.98 -24.97
N ASN A 339 0.25 -2.84 -24.36
CA ASN A 339 0.67 -1.50 -24.78
C ASN A 339 1.53 -0.83 -23.69
#